data_AF-A0A0E8IRA0-F1
#
_entry.id   AF-A0A0E8IRA0-F1
#
_cell.length_a   1.000
_cell.length_b   1.000
_cell.length_c   1.000
_cell.angle_alpha   90.00
_cell.angle_beta   90.00
_cell.angle_gamma   90.00
#
_symmetry.space_group_name_H-M   'P 1'
#
loop_
_entity.id
_entity.type
_entity.pdbx_description
1 polymer ?
#
loop_
_entity_poly.entity_id
_entity_poly.type
_entity_poly.pdbx_seq_one_letter_code
_entity_poly.pdbx_strand_id
1 'polypeptide(L)'
;MACKMKKILALLVIAPLLVSCSGNKNQADNEAFIKDTNGFEILMGQFAHNIENIWGLKEVLIAGPKDYVKYTDQYQTRSHINFDAGTITVETIATTDPAAHLRQAIITTLLMGDDPGSIDLYSDANDIQISKEPFLYGQVLDNNGEPIRWEWRAAHFADYLLQNKMQKRTSGLHVIWSVTLQLVPNHLDKRAHKYLPLVRQSAEKYGVEESLILAIMQTESSFNPYAVSGSDALGLMQVVQHTAGRDVFKMKGKSGQPSRSYLFDPANNIDAGTAYLSILQNTYLGGIQNATSRRYAVITSYNGGAGSVLRVFSSDKNQAVNIINNMAPGDVFQTLTTKHPSGESRRYLVKVNSAQKSYRRH
;
A
#
# COMPACT_ATOMS: atom_id res chain seq x y z
N MET A 1 -37.54 34.38 19.34
CA MET A 1 -36.11 34.75 19.45
C MET A 1 -35.30 33.48 19.28
N ALA A 2 -34.45 33.43 18.26
CA ALA A 2 -33.77 32.24 17.77
C ALA A 2 -32.49 31.94 18.55
N CYS A 3 -32.17 30.66 18.74
CA CYS A 3 -30.76 30.23 18.71
C CYS A 3 -30.66 28.83 18.07
N LYS A 4 -29.76 28.74 17.11
CA LYS A 4 -29.44 27.59 16.26
C LYS A 4 -28.64 26.57 17.04
N MET A 5 -28.89 25.27 16.82
CA MET A 5 -27.81 24.29 16.78
C MET A 5 -27.90 23.48 15.49
N LYS A 6 -26.78 23.50 14.76
CA LYS A 6 -26.52 22.84 13.48
C LYS A 6 -25.60 21.66 13.78
N LYS A 7 -25.88 20.51 13.12
CA LYS A 7 -24.91 19.58 12.48
C LYS A 7 -23.95 18.82 13.42
N ILE A 8 -23.65 17.52 13.30
CA ILE A 8 -23.67 16.54 12.19
C ILE A 8 -23.93 15.15 12.80
N LEU A 9 -24.86 14.39 12.22
CA LEU A 9 -24.84 12.94 12.23
C LEU A 9 -24.75 12.54 10.76
N ALA A 10 -23.68 11.86 10.34
CA ALA A 10 -23.60 11.25 9.02
C ALA A 10 -22.99 9.88 9.18
N LEU A 11 -23.89 8.90 9.32
CA LEU A 11 -23.64 7.47 9.29
C LEU A 11 -23.00 7.06 7.95
N LEU A 12 -22.12 6.06 8.06
CA LEU A 12 -21.72 5.13 7.01
C LEU A 12 -22.94 4.65 6.21
N VAL A 13 -22.93 4.90 4.89
CA VAL A 13 -23.80 4.21 3.94
C VAL A 13 -22.91 3.40 3.01
N ILE A 14 -22.80 2.11 3.31
CA ILE A 14 -22.33 1.09 2.38
C ILE A 14 -23.52 0.78 1.47
N ALA A 15 -23.40 1.08 0.18
CA ALA A 15 -24.40 0.70 -0.81
C ALA A 15 -23.83 -0.45 -1.68
N PRO A 16 -24.39 -1.66 -1.62
CA PRO A 16 -24.10 -2.70 -2.61
C PRO A 16 -25.03 -2.49 -3.81
N LEU A 17 -24.46 -2.16 -4.98
CA LEU A 17 -25.19 -2.24 -6.24
C LEU A 17 -25.05 -3.67 -6.80
N LEU A 18 -26.03 -4.51 -6.49
CA LEU A 18 -26.29 -5.77 -7.20
C LEU A 18 -27.26 -5.52 -8.37
N VAL A 19 -27.05 -6.26 -9.46
CA VAL A 19 -28.01 -6.90 -10.41
C VAL A 19 -27.17 -7.39 -11.62
N SER A 20 -26.88 -8.70 -11.76
CA SER A 20 -27.64 -9.76 -12.49
C SER A 20 -27.36 -9.76 -14.01
N CYS A 21 -27.14 -10.83 -14.79
CA CYS A 21 -27.07 -12.30 -14.62
C CYS A 21 -26.41 -12.89 -15.91
N SER A 22 -25.76 -14.07 -15.81
CA SER A 22 -25.73 -15.19 -16.80
C SER A 22 -24.36 -15.88 -16.91
N GLY A 23 -24.36 -17.21 -16.75
CA GLY A 23 -23.22 -18.09 -17.07
C GLY A 23 -22.89 -19.09 -15.97
N ASN A 24 -23.63 -20.20 -15.93
CA ASN A 24 -23.53 -21.26 -14.92
C ASN A 24 -22.22 -22.05 -15.06
N LYS A 25 -21.14 -21.63 -14.37
CA LYS A 25 -19.90 -22.41 -14.15
C LYS A 25 -19.00 -21.95 -12.97
N ASN A 26 -19.43 -21.01 -12.12
CA ASN A 26 -18.57 -20.34 -11.12
C ASN A 26 -19.00 -20.54 -9.64
N GLN A 27 -19.70 -21.63 -9.28
CA GLN A 27 -20.23 -21.76 -7.91
C GLN A 27 -19.15 -22.14 -6.88
N ALA A 28 -18.20 -23.01 -7.24
CA ALA A 28 -17.12 -23.44 -6.33
C ALA A 28 -16.07 -22.35 -6.06
N ASP A 29 -15.67 -21.60 -7.09
CA ASP A 29 -14.66 -20.53 -6.97
C ASP A 29 -15.21 -19.31 -6.20
N ASN A 30 -16.50 -18.99 -6.35
CA ASN A 30 -17.17 -17.95 -5.56
C ASN A 30 -17.26 -18.34 -4.08
N GLU A 31 -17.56 -19.60 -3.76
CA GLU A 31 -17.63 -20.05 -2.37
C GLU A 31 -16.28 -20.05 -1.67
N ALA A 32 -15.20 -20.46 -2.35
CA ALA A 32 -13.84 -20.41 -1.80
C ALA A 32 -13.40 -18.95 -1.56
N PHE A 33 -13.70 -18.04 -2.50
CA PHE A 33 -13.43 -16.61 -2.36
C PHE A 33 -14.20 -15.98 -1.20
N ILE A 34 -15.52 -16.19 -1.12
CA ILE A 34 -16.36 -15.64 -0.05
C ILE A 34 -15.88 -16.14 1.33
N LYS A 35 -15.43 -17.40 1.42
CA LYS A 35 -14.88 -17.96 2.67
C LYS A 35 -13.54 -17.33 3.05
N ASP A 36 -12.64 -17.10 2.09
CA ASP A 36 -11.31 -16.54 2.33
C ASP A 36 -11.38 -15.04 2.71
N THR A 37 -12.22 -14.25 2.01
CA THR A 37 -12.42 -12.83 2.34
C THR A 37 -13.15 -12.65 3.68
N ASN A 38 -14.19 -13.44 3.96
CA ASN A 38 -14.90 -13.35 5.24
C ASN A 38 -13.98 -13.76 6.41
N GLY A 39 -13.11 -14.77 6.21
CA GLY A 39 -12.13 -15.16 7.22
C GLY A 39 -11.12 -14.04 7.52
N PHE A 40 -10.61 -13.38 6.47
CA PHE A 40 -9.68 -12.26 6.62
C PHE A 40 -10.34 -11.03 7.27
N GLU A 41 -11.56 -10.66 6.87
CA GLU A 41 -12.30 -9.54 7.50
C GLU A 41 -12.56 -9.80 8.99
N ILE A 42 -12.93 -11.03 9.35
CA ILE A 42 -13.10 -11.43 10.76
C ILE A 42 -11.78 -11.31 11.51
N LEU A 43 -10.68 -11.77 10.93
CA LEU A 43 -9.34 -11.68 11.53
C LEU A 43 -8.92 -10.21 11.71
N MET A 44 -9.16 -9.35 10.73
CA MET A 44 -8.92 -7.90 10.84
C MET A 44 -9.75 -7.28 11.96
N GLY A 45 -11.03 -7.64 12.05
CA GLY A 45 -11.92 -7.17 13.11
C GLY A 45 -11.45 -7.59 14.50
N GLN A 46 -11.05 -8.85 14.66
CA GLN A 46 -10.50 -9.38 15.91
C GLN A 46 -9.17 -8.72 16.28
N PHE A 47 -8.27 -8.57 15.31
CA PHE A 47 -6.98 -7.91 15.49
C PHE A 47 -7.14 -6.45 15.94
N ALA A 48 -7.99 -5.68 15.24
CA ALA A 48 -8.29 -4.30 15.60
C ALA A 48 -8.92 -4.19 17.00
N HIS A 49 -9.82 -5.12 17.34
CA HIS A 49 -10.46 -5.17 18.65
C HIS A 49 -9.45 -5.49 19.77
N ASN A 50 -8.52 -6.42 19.55
CA ASN A 50 -7.45 -6.74 20.51
C ASN A 50 -6.59 -5.50 20.79
N ILE A 51 -6.21 -4.76 19.73
CA ILE A 51 -5.45 -3.51 19.88
C ILE A 51 -6.27 -2.47 20.65
N GLU A 52 -7.54 -2.27 20.29
CA GLU A 52 -8.43 -1.32 20.95
C GLU A 52 -8.56 -1.61 22.45
N ASN A 53 -8.72 -2.88 22.83
CA ASN A 53 -8.85 -3.28 24.23
C ASN A 53 -7.61 -2.95 25.08
N ILE A 54 -6.43 -2.91 24.46
CA ILE A 54 -5.15 -2.75 25.16
C ILE A 54 -4.64 -1.30 25.07
N TRP A 55 -4.78 -0.64 23.91
CA TRP A 55 -4.27 0.72 23.66
C TRP A 55 -5.35 1.81 23.75
N GLY A 56 -6.62 1.42 23.60
CA GLY A 56 -7.77 2.33 23.48
C GLY A 56 -8.08 2.73 22.04
N LEU A 57 -9.35 3.07 21.78
CA LEU A 57 -9.89 3.36 20.45
C LEU A 57 -9.11 4.42 19.65
N LYS A 58 -8.55 5.43 20.33
CA LYS A 58 -7.78 6.50 19.68
C LYS A 58 -6.36 6.10 19.26
N GLU A 59 -5.89 4.96 19.73
CA GLU A 59 -4.53 4.46 19.52
C GLU A 59 -4.50 3.24 18.60
N VAL A 60 -5.63 2.84 18.02
CA VAL A 60 -5.66 1.75 17.03
C VAL A 60 -4.86 2.18 15.80
N LEU A 61 -3.73 1.50 15.58
CA LEU A 61 -2.85 1.68 14.43
C LEU A 61 -2.67 0.32 13.76
N ILE A 62 -2.95 0.23 12.46
CA ILE A 62 -2.90 -1.00 11.67
C ILE A 62 -1.99 -0.75 10.46
N ALA A 63 -1.35 -1.81 9.97
CA ALA A 63 -0.57 -1.75 8.75
C ALA A 63 -1.40 -1.25 7.56
N GLY A 64 -0.76 -0.52 6.67
CA GLY A 64 -1.35 0.02 5.46
C GLY A 64 -0.40 -0.07 4.27
N PRO A 65 -0.80 0.45 3.09
CA PRO A 65 0.03 0.36 1.90
C PRO A 65 1.42 1.00 2.08
N LYS A 66 1.50 2.05 2.90
CA LYS A 66 2.71 2.85 3.12
C LYS A 66 3.20 2.85 4.56
N ASP A 67 2.58 2.01 5.39
CA ASP A 67 2.84 1.94 6.82
C ASP A 67 3.00 0.46 7.18
N TYR A 68 4.22 0.05 7.50
CA TYR A 68 4.44 -1.24 8.16
C TYR A 68 4.10 -1.05 9.64
N VAL A 69 3.23 -1.91 10.18
CA VAL A 69 2.92 -1.93 11.61
C VAL A 69 2.91 -3.38 12.06
N LYS A 70 3.75 -3.72 13.03
CA LYS A 70 3.79 -5.05 13.63
C LYS A 70 3.67 -4.94 15.14
N TYR A 71 2.70 -5.65 15.70
CA TYR A 71 2.53 -5.82 17.13
C TYR A 71 3.29 -7.04 17.61
N THR A 72 3.79 -6.97 18.84
CA THR A 72 4.52 -8.02 19.55
C THR A 72 4.19 -7.90 21.05
N ASP A 73 4.73 -8.78 21.88
CA ASP A 73 4.58 -8.74 23.33
C ASP A 73 3.12 -8.76 23.80
N GLN A 74 2.30 -9.64 23.22
CA GLN A 74 0.86 -9.70 23.50
C GLN A 74 0.18 -8.36 23.21
N TYR A 75 0.48 -7.80 22.04
CA TYR A 75 0.05 -6.49 21.57
C TYR A 75 0.56 -5.30 22.37
N GLN A 76 1.39 -5.46 23.41
CA GLN A 76 1.84 -4.33 24.22
C GLN A 76 2.92 -3.48 23.54
N THR A 77 3.59 -4.02 22.52
CA THR A 77 4.68 -3.34 21.80
C THR A 77 4.36 -3.31 20.32
N ARG A 78 4.60 -2.18 19.65
CA ARG A 78 4.46 -2.05 18.20
C ARG A 78 5.65 -1.36 17.55
N SER A 79 6.02 -1.84 16.37
CA SER A 79 6.97 -1.20 15.47
C SER A 79 6.23 -0.64 14.26
N HIS A 80 6.35 0.66 14.03
CA HIS A 80 5.73 1.38 12.91
C HIS A 80 6.80 1.98 12.00
N ILE A 81 6.82 1.59 10.74
CA ILE A 81 7.63 2.23 9.70
C ILE A 81 6.70 2.99 8.77
N ASN A 82 6.77 4.32 8.79
CA ASN A 82 6.08 5.15 7.81
C ASN A 82 7.01 5.41 6.63
N PHE A 83 6.72 4.75 5.51
CA PHE A 83 7.58 4.80 4.32
C PHE A 83 7.50 6.12 3.56
N ASP A 84 6.41 6.87 3.70
CA ASP A 84 6.22 8.20 3.10
C ASP A 84 7.00 9.28 3.87
N ALA A 85 6.87 9.30 5.20
CA ALA A 85 7.52 10.26 6.08
C ALA A 85 8.99 9.93 6.35
N GLY A 86 9.40 8.69 6.09
CA GLY A 86 10.76 8.24 6.36
C GLY A 86 11.05 8.12 7.86
N THR A 87 10.10 7.60 8.64
CA THR A 87 10.23 7.48 10.10
C THR A 87 10.02 6.04 10.55
N ILE A 88 10.75 5.62 11.57
CA ILE A 88 10.45 4.42 12.35
C ILE A 88 10.12 4.85 13.77
N THR A 89 8.97 4.43 14.26
CA THR A 89 8.50 4.68 15.61
C THR A 89 8.22 3.35 16.29
N VAL A 90 8.94 3.09 17.39
CA VAL A 90 8.72 1.90 18.22
C VAL A 90 8.07 2.37 19.51
N GLU A 91 6.95 1.76 19.88
CA GLU A 91 6.16 2.13 21.04
C GLU A 91 5.84 0.92 21.90
N THR A 92 5.76 1.11 23.21
CA THR A 92 5.25 0.10 24.14
C THR A 92 4.38 0.73 25.22
N ILE A 93 3.36 0.00 25.64
CA ILE A 93 2.51 0.31 26.79
C ILE A 93 2.73 -0.65 27.96
N ALA A 94 3.75 -1.52 27.85
CA ALA A 94 4.15 -2.41 28.93
C ALA A 94 4.50 -1.59 30.19
N THR A 95 3.90 -1.97 31.31
CA THR A 95 4.11 -1.30 32.61
C THR A 95 5.38 -1.78 33.31
N THR A 96 5.87 -2.96 32.95
CA THR A 96 7.08 -3.58 33.49
C THR A 96 8.19 -3.49 32.45
N ASP A 97 9.33 -2.92 32.83
CA ASP A 97 10.53 -2.74 31.99
C ASP A 97 10.26 -2.30 30.53
N PRO A 98 9.62 -1.14 30.30
CA PRO A 98 9.32 -0.65 28.95
C PRO A 98 10.59 -0.44 28.11
N ALA A 99 11.74 -0.20 28.74
CA ALA A 99 13.01 -0.05 28.04
C ALA A 99 13.45 -1.36 27.38
N ALA A 100 13.32 -2.51 28.05
CA ALA A 100 13.64 -3.81 27.46
C ALA A 100 12.72 -4.16 26.27
N HIS A 101 11.42 -3.89 26.38
CA HIS A 101 10.45 -4.09 25.28
C HIS A 101 10.81 -3.25 24.05
N LEU A 102 11.06 -1.95 24.24
CA LEU A 102 11.52 -1.08 23.16
C LEU A 102 12.86 -1.56 22.57
N ARG A 103 13.81 -1.97 23.41
CA ARG A 103 15.12 -2.46 22.96
C ARG A 103 14.99 -3.63 21.99
N GLN A 104 14.22 -4.64 22.37
CA GLN A 104 14.03 -5.84 21.56
C GLN A 104 13.34 -5.49 20.24
N ALA A 105 12.27 -4.71 20.28
CA ALA A 105 11.54 -4.31 19.07
C ALA A 105 12.41 -3.46 18.12
N ILE A 106 13.25 -2.55 18.65
CA ILE A 106 14.21 -1.79 17.83
C ILE A 106 15.18 -2.73 17.12
N ILE A 107 15.83 -3.65 17.84
CA ILE A 107 16.81 -4.57 17.25
C ILE A 107 16.17 -5.43 16.16
N THR A 108 15.03 -6.04 16.48
CA THR A 108 14.31 -6.91 15.54
C THR A 108 13.86 -6.13 14.29
N THR A 109 13.36 -4.90 14.45
CA THR A 109 12.94 -4.05 13.31
C THR A 109 14.11 -3.67 12.43
N LEU A 110 15.26 -3.28 13.01
CA LEU A 110 16.45 -2.89 12.25
C LEU A 110 17.07 -4.04 11.45
N LEU A 111 16.86 -5.28 11.90
CA LEU A 111 17.48 -6.47 11.31
C LEU A 111 16.50 -7.39 10.58
N MET A 112 15.21 -7.00 10.47
CA MET A 112 14.20 -7.79 9.78
C MET A 112 14.60 -8.09 8.33
N GLY A 113 14.42 -9.34 7.89
CA GLY A 113 14.63 -9.74 6.51
C GLY A 113 13.57 -9.21 5.54
N ASP A 114 13.93 -9.16 4.26
CA ASP A 114 13.07 -8.73 3.15
C ASP A 114 12.21 -9.90 2.64
N ASP A 115 11.35 -10.46 3.51
CA ASP A 115 10.45 -11.56 3.20
C ASP A 115 8.99 -11.21 3.61
N PRO A 116 8.26 -10.47 2.77
CA PRO A 116 6.88 -10.08 3.05
C PRO A 116 5.89 -11.25 3.07
N GLY A 117 6.26 -12.40 2.49
CA GLY A 117 5.38 -13.57 2.44
C GLY A 117 5.32 -14.37 3.74
N SER A 118 6.31 -14.21 4.63
CA SER A 118 6.41 -14.97 5.88
C SER A 118 6.00 -14.21 7.13
N ILE A 119 5.81 -12.89 7.04
CA ILE A 119 5.43 -12.04 8.17
C ILE A 119 3.92 -11.78 8.16
N ASP A 120 3.24 -12.19 9.22
CA ASP A 120 1.85 -11.87 9.49
C ASP A 120 1.74 -10.57 10.29
N LEU A 121 1.39 -9.48 9.62
CA LEU A 121 1.21 -8.16 10.24
C LEU A 121 -0.05 -8.07 11.11
N TYR A 122 -0.92 -9.08 11.08
CA TYR A 122 -2.22 -9.08 11.74
C TYR A 122 -2.32 -10.07 12.89
N SER A 123 -1.17 -10.43 13.43
CA SER A 123 -1.03 -11.13 14.71
C SER A 123 0.14 -10.53 15.52
N ASP A 124 0.17 -10.87 16.80
CA ASP A 124 1.25 -10.52 17.72
C ASP A 124 2.37 -11.59 17.78
N ALA A 125 2.30 -12.62 16.92
CA ALA A 125 3.29 -13.67 16.85
C ALA A 125 4.68 -13.11 16.49
N ASN A 126 5.74 -13.59 17.15
CA ASN A 126 7.10 -13.17 16.84
C ASN A 126 7.66 -13.99 15.66
N ASP A 127 7.21 -13.64 14.46
CA ASP A 127 7.56 -14.26 13.18
C ASP A 127 8.69 -13.52 12.43
N ILE A 128 9.19 -12.41 12.98
CA ILE A 128 10.20 -11.59 12.35
C ILE A 128 11.56 -12.32 12.35
N GLN A 129 12.01 -12.71 11.16
CA GLN A 129 13.31 -13.34 10.98
C GLN A 129 14.41 -12.29 10.83
N ILE A 130 15.46 -12.43 11.64
CA ILE A 130 16.69 -11.64 11.52
C ILE A 130 17.47 -12.09 10.29
N SER A 131 17.84 -11.15 9.42
CA SER A 131 18.56 -11.42 8.17
C SER A 131 19.98 -10.87 8.19
N LYS A 132 20.88 -11.53 7.47
CA LYS A 132 22.23 -10.99 7.15
C LYS A 132 22.17 -9.82 6.19
N GLU A 133 21.06 -9.70 5.44
CA GLU A 133 20.73 -8.59 4.58
C GLU A 133 19.39 -8.00 5.04
N PRO A 134 19.39 -7.12 6.06
CA PRO A 134 18.16 -6.53 6.54
C PRO A 134 17.46 -5.69 5.47
N PHE A 135 16.13 -5.71 5.50
CA PHE A 135 15.29 -4.89 4.64
C PHE A 135 15.66 -3.40 4.74
N LEU A 136 15.95 -2.92 5.96
CA LEU A 136 16.31 -1.53 6.26
C LEU A 136 17.81 -1.20 6.08
N TYR A 137 18.62 -2.14 5.59
CA TYR A 137 20.06 -1.91 5.42
C TYR A 137 20.33 -0.72 4.49
N GLY A 138 21.07 0.27 5.00
CA GLY A 138 21.38 1.51 4.30
C GLY A 138 20.24 2.52 4.22
N GLN A 139 19.02 2.16 4.64
CA GLN A 139 17.91 3.11 4.83
C GLN A 139 17.94 3.76 6.22
N VAL A 140 18.55 3.09 7.19
CA VAL A 140 18.81 3.59 8.55
C VAL A 140 20.30 3.58 8.81
N LEU A 141 20.79 4.64 9.44
CA LEU A 141 22.14 4.75 9.96
C LEU A 141 22.09 4.86 11.49
N ASP A 142 23.10 4.32 12.16
CA ASP A 142 23.25 4.49 13.61
C ASP A 142 23.72 5.91 13.97
N ASN A 143 23.95 6.16 15.26
CA ASN A 143 24.43 7.45 15.77
C ASN A 143 25.85 7.84 15.31
N ASN A 144 26.59 6.92 14.68
CA ASN A 144 27.90 7.17 14.07
C ASN A 144 27.80 7.34 12.55
N GLY A 145 26.59 7.29 11.97
CA GLY A 145 26.38 7.39 10.53
C GLY A 145 26.62 6.08 9.78
N GLU A 146 26.70 4.94 10.47
CA GLU A 146 27.00 3.65 9.86
C GLU A 146 25.74 2.82 9.60
N PRO A 147 25.66 2.07 8.47
CA PRO A 147 24.53 1.20 8.18
C PRO A 147 24.49 -0.01 9.11
N ILE A 148 23.27 -0.45 9.44
CA ILE A 148 23.03 -1.46 10.47
C ILE A 148 22.67 -2.80 9.82
N ARG A 149 23.53 -3.81 10.00
CA ARG A 149 23.25 -5.22 9.63
C ARG A 149 23.69 -6.26 10.64
N TRP A 150 24.36 -5.82 11.71
CA TRP A 150 24.91 -6.71 12.73
C TRP A 150 24.15 -6.52 14.02
N GLU A 151 23.87 -7.62 14.71
CA GLU A 151 23.14 -7.61 15.97
C GLU A 151 23.81 -6.73 17.02
N TRP A 152 25.13 -6.83 17.19
CA TRP A 152 25.87 -5.98 18.13
C TRP A 152 25.67 -4.49 17.83
N ARG A 153 25.68 -4.08 16.55
CA ARG A 153 25.51 -2.68 16.16
C ARG A 153 24.08 -2.21 16.40
N ALA A 154 23.09 -3.04 16.05
CA ALA A 154 21.69 -2.76 16.32
C ALA A 154 21.42 -2.62 17.82
N ALA A 155 22.02 -3.49 18.64
CA ALA A 155 21.94 -3.46 20.09
C ALA A 155 22.55 -2.18 20.67
N HIS A 156 23.77 -1.81 20.27
CA HIS A 156 24.40 -0.56 20.70
C HIS A 156 23.59 0.67 20.29
N PHE A 157 23.03 0.68 19.08
CA PHE A 157 22.19 1.78 18.63
C PHE A 157 20.86 1.85 19.40
N ALA A 158 20.24 0.71 19.69
CA ALA A 158 19.06 0.64 20.54
C ALA A 158 19.35 1.22 21.95
N ASP A 159 20.47 0.84 22.55
CA ASP A 159 20.90 1.36 23.86
C ASP A 159 21.11 2.89 23.82
N TYR A 160 21.76 3.40 22.77
CA TYR A 160 21.89 4.85 22.54
C TYR A 160 20.53 5.54 22.42
N LEU A 161 19.60 4.97 21.65
CA LEU A 161 18.27 5.54 21.45
C LEU A 161 17.47 5.56 22.75
N LEU A 162 17.53 4.51 23.56
CA LEU A 162 16.85 4.45 24.84
C LEU A 162 17.40 5.49 25.83
N GLN A 163 18.71 5.70 25.83
CA GLN A 163 19.34 6.69 26.69
C GLN A 163 19.06 8.14 26.27
N ASN A 164 18.98 8.42 24.96
CA ASN A 164 19.01 9.79 24.44
C ASN A 164 17.74 10.25 23.74
N LYS A 165 16.87 9.33 23.32
CA LYS A 165 15.71 9.60 22.44
C LYS A 165 14.40 8.99 22.95
N MET A 166 14.41 8.26 24.07
CA MET A 166 13.20 7.71 24.66
C MET A 166 12.28 8.83 25.14
N GLN A 167 11.02 8.73 24.74
CA GLN A 167 9.95 9.67 25.06
C GLN A 167 8.82 8.94 25.77
N LYS A 168 7.97 9.72 26.43
CA LYS A 168 6.71 9.22 26.99
C LYS A 168 5.58 10.16 26.63
N ARG A 169 4.41 9.59 26.37
CA ARG A 169 3.15 10.32 26.19
C ARG A 169 2.04 9.60 26.94
N THR A 170 0.98 10.32 27.27
CA THR A 170 -0.21 9.74 27.88
C THR A 170 -1.36 9.73 26.87
N SER A 171 -2.05 8.61 26.76
CA SER A 171 -3.27 8.49 25.96
C SER A 171 -4.34 7.77 26.78
N GLY A 172 -5.40 8.51 27.13
CA GLY A 172 -6.40 8.01 28.08
C GLY A 172 -5.76 7.62 29.42
N LEU A 173 -5.84 6.33 29.76
CA LEU A 173 -5.29 5.77 31.00
C LEU A 173 -3.87 5.18 30.83
N HIS A 174 -3.35 5.15 29.61
CA HIS A 174 -2.08 4.49 29.30
C HIS A 174 -0.93 5.49 29.23
N VAL A 175 0.22 5.08 29.78
CA VAL A 175 1.52 5.71 29.50
C VAL A 175 2.17 4.93 28.38
N ILE A 176 2.45 5.61 27.29
CA ILE A 176 3.07 5.04 26.10
C ILE A 176 4.52 5.54 26.04
N TRP A 177 5.45 4.60 26.07
CA TRP A 177 6.87 4.87 25.89
C TRP A 177 7.24 4.67 24.42
N SER A 178 8.09 5.54 23.88
CA SER A 178 8.43 5.48 22.46
C SER A 178 9.84 5.93 22.14
N VAL A 179 10.33 5.46 21.00
CA VAL A 179 11.52 5.97 20.32
C VAL A 179 11.15 6.19 18.85
N THR A 180 11.49 7.37 18.33
CA THR A 180 11.36 7.67 16.89
C THR A 180 12.74 7.94 16.29
N LEU A 181 13.05 7.27 15.20
CA LEU A 181 14.23 7.50 14.38
C LEU A 181 13.85 7.83 12.93
N GLN A 182 14.75 8.55 12.26
CA GLN A 182 14.58 8.97 10.87
C GLN A 182 15.33 8.00 9.94
N LEU A 183 14.72 7.67 8.82
CA LEU A 183 15.42 7.08 7.68
C LEU A 183 16.33 8.15 7.05
N VAL A 184 17.32 7.70 6.27
CA VAL A 184 18.18 8.60 5.49
C VAL A 184 17.33 9.41 4.47
N PRO A 185 17.69 10.66 4.12
CA PRO A 185 16.87 11.50 3.25
C PRO A 185 16.52 10.89 1.89
N ASN A 186 17.39 10.03 1.34
CA ASN A 186 17.17 9.31 0.08
C ASN A 186 16.65 7.87 0.27
N HIS A 187 15.97 7.59 1.39
CA HIS A 187 15.45 6.25 1.69
C HIS A 187 14.52 5.72 0.58
N LEU A 188 13.75 6.60 -0.05
CA LEU A 188 12.81 6.23 -1.10
C LEU A 188 13.56 5.70 -2.33
N ASP A 189 14.60 6.42 -2.77
CA ASP A 189 15.45 6.00 -3.90
C ASP A 189 16.19 4.70 -3.58
N LYS A 190 16.70 4.56 -2.35
CA LYS A 190 17.35 3.32 -1.89
C LYS A 190 16.41 2.12 -1.94
N ARG A 191 15.14 2.28 -1.54
CA ARG A 191 14.14 1.20 -1.68
C ARG A 191 13.82 0.93 -3.13
N ALA A 192 13.55 1.97 -3.92
CA ALA A 192 13.23 1.83 -5.34
C ALA A 192 14.34 1.08 -6.10
N HIS A 193 15.60 1.32 -5.73
CA HIS A 193 16.76 0.68 -6.36
C HIS A 193 16.69 -0.86 -6.35
N LYS A 194 16.14 -1.46 -5.29
CA LYS A 194 15.96 -2.92 -5.17
C LYS A 194 15.11 -3.50 -6.31
N TYR A 195 14.16 -2.72 -6.83
CA TYR A 195 13.15 -3.20 -7.76
C TYR A 195 13.42 -2.79 -9.21
N LEU A 196 14.41 -1.93 -9.48
CA LEU A 196 14.71 -1.45 -10.84
C LEU A 196 14.91 -2.56 -11.88
N PRO A 197 15.62 -3.68 -11.59
CA PRO A 197 15.75 -4.76 -12.56
C PRO A 197 14.40 -5.39 -12.94
N LEU A 198 13.51 -5.59 -11.96
CA LEU A 198 12.17 -6.16 -12.16
C LEU A 198 11.25 -5.21 -12.94
N VAL A 199 11.38 -3.91 -12.66
CA VAL A 199 10.66 -2.85 -13.39
C VAL A 199 11.08 -2.83 -14.85
N ARG A 200 12.39 -2.85 -15.17
CA ARG A 200 12.91 -2.90 -16.55
C ARG A 200 12.37 -4.11 -17.30
N GLN A 201 12.49 -5.30 -16.70
CA GLN A 201 12.00 -6.54 -17.29
C GLN A 201 10.50 -6.47 -17.60
N SER A 202 9.70 -5.94 -16.68
CA SER A 202 8.25 -5.82 -16.86
C SER A 202 7.87 -4.74 -17.88
N ALA A 203 8.61 -3.62 -17.89
CA ALA A 203 8.43 -2.53 -18.84
C ALA A 203 8.62 -3.02 -20.29
N GLU A 204 9.73 -3.70 -20.55
CA GLU A 204 10.05 -4.29 -21.85
C GLU A 204 8.99 -5.32 -22.28
N LYS A 205 8.61 -6.21 -21.37
CA LYS A 205 7.65 -7.29 -21.65
C LYS A 205 6.26 -6.79 -22.03
N TYR A 206 5.81 -5.69 -21.44
CA TYR A 206 4.42 -5.23 -21.57
C TYR A 206 4.25 -3.92 -22.35
N GLY A 207 5.35 -3.29 -22.78
CA GLY A 207 5.34 -2.03 -23.51
C GLY A 207 4.82 -0.87 -22.66
N VAL A 208 5.20 -0.83 -21.39
CA VAL A 208 4.81 0.21 -20.42
C VAL A 208 6.07 0.97 -20.01
N GLU A 209 6.04 2.30 -19.99
CA GLU A 209 7.20 3.09 -19.58
C GLU A 209 7.64 2.79 -18.14
N GLU A 210 8.93 2.56 -17.90
CA GLU A 210 9.51 2.37 -16.56
C GLU A 210 9.11 3.50 -15.60
N SER A 211 9.16 4.74 -16.08
CA SER A 211 8.77 5.92 -15.30
C SER A 211 7.33 5.87 -14.79
N LEU A 212 6.42 5.26 -15.55
CA LEU A 212 5.02 5.08 -15.14
C LEU A 212 4.90 3.99 -14.07
N ILE A 213 5.60 2.87 -14.26
CA ILE A 213 5.62 1.77 -13.29
C ILE A 213 6.16 2.27 -11.94
N LEU A 214 7.29 2.97 -11.94
CA LEU A 214 7.88 3.56 -10.72
C LEU A 214 6.95 4.58 -10.06
N ALA A 215 6.27 5.42 -10.85
CA ALA A 215 5.33 6.39 -10.32
C ALA A 215 4.11 5.74 -9.65
N ILE A 216 3.59 4.66 -10.25
CA ILE A 216 2.51 3.86 -9.67
C ILE A 216 3.00 3.19 -8.38
N MET A 217 4.11 2.45 -8.42
CA MET A 217 4.68 1.78 -7.24
C MET A 217 4.93 2.75 -6.07
N GLN A 218 5.52 3.92 -6.34
CA GLN A 218 5.73 4.95 -5.32
C GLN A 218 4.39 5.46 -4.76
N THR A 219 3.40 5.72 -5.63
CA THR A 219 2.13 6.29 -5.19
C THR A 219 1.32 5.29 -4.37
N GLU A 220 1.38 4.01 -4.75
CA GLU A 220 0.65 2.91 -4.09
C GLU A 220 1.26 2.52 -2.75
N SER A 221 2.56 2.22 -2.71
CA SER A 221 3.20 1.59 -1.55
C SER A 221 4.42 2.34 -1.02
N SER A 222 4.91 3.36 -1.73
CA SER A 222 6.21 3.98 -1.42
C SER A 222 7.35 2.95 -1.36
N PHE A 223 7.23 1.95 -2.24
CA PHE A 223 8.12 0.78 -2.35
C PHE A 223 8.13 -0.09 -1.09
N ASN A 224 6.99 -0.19 -0.40
CA ASN A 224 6.77 -1.10 0.71
C ASN A 224 6.39 -2.50 0.19
N PRO A 225 7.21 -3.54 0.37
CA PRO A 225 6.87 -4.90 -0.07
C PRO A 225 5.80 -5.55 0.82
N TYR A 226 5.58 -5.05 2.04
CA TYR A 226 4.57 -5.53 3.00
C TYR A 226 3.21 -4.85 2.83
N ALA A 227 3.01 -4.11 1.73
CA ALA A 227 1.85 -3.26 1.56
C ALA A 227 0.54 -4.07 1.46
N VAL A 228 -0.40 -3.75 2.34
CA VAL A 228 -1.77 -4.28 2.32
C VAL A 228 -2.74 -3.12 2.52
N SER A 229 -3.75 -3.01 1.67
CA SER A 229 -4.84 -2.04 1.84
C SER A 229 -6.04 -2.66 2.56
N GLY A 230 -6.91 -1.79 3.10
CA GLY A 230 -8.22 -2.21 3.60
C GLY A 230 -9.21 -2.65 2.51
N SER A 231 -8.82 -2.61 1.24
CA SER A 231 -9.59 -3.08 0.08
C SER A 231 -8.92 -4.26 -0.63
N ASP A 232 -8.13 -5.05 0.11
CA ASP A 232 -7.45 -6.27 -0.35
C ASP A 232 -6.47 -6.10 -1.52
N ALA A 233 -5.97 -4.88 -1.74
CA ALA A 233 -4.85 -4.63 -2.64
C ALA A 233 -3.52 -5.01 -1.96
N LEU A 234 -2.66 -5.74 -2.68
CA LEU A 234 -1.47 -6.40 -2.12
C LEU A 234 -0.17 -6.00 -2.82
N GLY A 235 0.90 -5.87 -2.04
CA GLY A 235 2.27 -5.70 -2.49
C GLY A 235 2.58 -4.34 -3.12
N LEU A 236 3.74 -4.26 -3.76
CA LEU A 236 4.38 -3.01 -4.23
C LEU A 236 3.49 -2.16 -5.17
N MET A 237 2.75 -2.81 -6.06
CA MET A 237 1.84 -2.20 -7.02
C MET A 237 0.37 -2.27 -6.60
N GLN A 238 0.08 -2.72 -5.37
CA GLN A 238 -1.28 -2.82 -4.81
C GLN A 238 -2.25 -3.50 -5.77
N VAL A 239 -1.95 -4.76 -6.11
CA VAL A 239 -2.78 -5.55 -7.03
C VAL A 239 -3.91 -6.22 -6.24
N VAL A 240 -5.15 -6.03 -6.68
CA VAL A 240 -6.33 -6.72 -6.12
C VAL A 240 -6.53 -8.05 -6.85
N GLN A 241 -6.58 -9.15 -6.10
CA GLN A 241 -6.60 -10.51 -6.66
C GLN A 241 -7.79 -10.75 -7.60
N HIS A 242 -9.01 -10.41 -7.16
CA HIS A 242 -10.26 -10.79 -7.83
C HIS A 242 -10.67 -9.86 -8.99
N THR A 243 -9.96 -8.74 -9.16
CA THR A 243 -10.15 -7.80 -10.29
C THR A 243 -8.94 -7.84 -11.22
N ALA A 244 -7.94 -7.00 -10.96
CA ALA A 244 -6.74 -6.86 -11.78
C ALA A 244 -5.97 -8.19 -11.89
N GLY A 245 -5.82 -8.91 -10.77
CA GLY A 245 -5.14 -10.21 -10.75
C GLY A 245 -5.79 -11.25 -11.66
N ARG A 246 -7.13 -11.34 -11.65
CA ARG A 246 -7.91 -12.25 -12.50
C ARG A 246 -7.80 -11.88 -13.98
N ASP A 247 -7.87 -10.59 -14.32
CA ASP A 247 -7.70 -10.13 -15.71
C ASP A 247 -6.29 -10.46 -16.23
N VAL A 248 -5.28 -10.29 -15.39
CA VAL A 248 -3.89 -10.65 -15.70
C VAL A 248 -3.71 -12.16 -15.87
N PHE A 249 -4.29 -12.97 -15.00
CA PHE A 249 -4.23 -14.44 -15.13
C PHE A 249 -4.90 -14.90 -16.44
N LYS A 250 -6.08 -14.36 -16.74
CA LYS A 250 -6.76 -14.61 -18.01
C LYS A 250 -5.91 -14.21 -19.22
N MET A 251 -5.29 -13.03 -19.20
CA MET A 251 -4.38 -12.60 -20.27
C MET A 251 -3.20 -13.57 -20.46
N LYS A 252 -2.70 -14.15 -19.35
CA LYS A 252 -1.61 -15.14 -19.35
C LYS A 252 -2.06 -16.57 -19.66
N GLY A 253 -3.33 -16.79 -20.01
CA GLY A 253 -3.88 -18.12 -20.25
C GLY A 253 -3.98 -18.99 -18.99
N LYS A 254 -3.95 -18.39 -17.80
CA LYS A 254 -4.10 -19.07 -16.51
C LYS A 254 -5.56 -18.99 -16.04
N SER A 255 -6.03 -20.06 -15.43
CA SER A 255 -7.33 -20.10 -14.75
C SER A 255 -7.23 -19.52 -13.33
N GLY A 256 -8.36 -19.06 -12.79
CA GLY A 256 -8.44 -18.54 -11.42
C GLY A 256 -7.84 -17.15 -11.25
N GLN A 257 -7.26 -16.89 -10.08
CA GLN A 257 -6.66 -15.62 -9.68
C GLN A 257 -5.34 -15.86 -8.93
N PRO A 258 -4.42 -14.88 -8.86
CA PRO A 258 -3.21 -15.03 -8.07
C PRO A 258 -3.51 -15.20 -6.58
N SER A 259 -2.70 -16.00 -5.87
CA SER A 259 -2.75 -16.11 -4.42
C SER A 259 -2.17 -14.88 -3.73
N ARG A 260 -2.37 -14.75 -2.41
CA ARG A 260 -1.73 -13.69 -1.61
C ARG A 260 -0.21 -13.79 -1.66
N SER A 261 0.34 -14.98 -1.44
CA SER A 261 1.78 -15.24 -1.52
C SER A 261 2.38 -14.88 -2.88
N TYR A 262 1.65 -15.14 -3.97
CA TYR A 262 2.04 -14.74 -5.31
C TYR A 262 2.17 -13.21 -5.45
N LEU A 263 1.28 -12.44 -4.82
CA LEU A 263 1.31 -10.98 -4.89
C LEU A 263 2.23 -10.32 -3.85
N PHE A 264 2.70 -11.04 -2.84
CA PHE A 264 3.77 -10.57 -1.96
C PHE A 264 5.17 -10.79 -2.52
N ASP A 265 5.34 -11.73 -3.46
CA ASP A 265 6.59 -11.84 -4.21
C ASP A 265 6.79 -10.60 -5.11
N PRO A 266 7.87 -9.81 -4.93
CA PRO A 266 8.07 -8.56 -5.65
C PRO A 266 8.06 -8.72 -7.18
N ALA A 267 8.68 -9.79 -7.71
CA ALA A 267 8.77 -10.02 -9.15
C ALA A 267 7.39 -10.28 -9.75
N ASN A 268 6.62 -11.18 -9.14
CA ASN A 268 5.26 -11.48 -9.55
C ASN A 268 4.31 -10.28 -9.39
N ASN A 269 4.46 -9.49 -8.33
CA ASN A 269 3.64 -8.30 -8.09
C ASN A 269 3.87 -7.22 -9.16
N ILE A 270 5.14 -6.91 -9.45
CA ILE A 270 5.52 -5.91 -10.46
C ILE A 270 5.09 -6.38 -11.85
N ASP A 271 5.29 -7.66 -12.18
CA ASP A 271 4.84 -8.26 -13.43
C ASP A 271 3.31 -8.22 -13.56
N ALA A 272 2.56 -8.50 -12.48
CA ALA A 272 1.10 -8.44 -12.48
C ALA A 272 0.55 -7.01 -12.60
N GLY A 273 1.07 -6.05 -11.82
CA GLY A 273 0.64 -4.65 -11.91
C GLY A 273 0.97 -4.03 -13.27
N THR A 274 2.15 -4.33 -13.82
CA THR A 274 2.54 -3.86 -15.16
C THR A 274 1.72 -4.51 -16.27
N ALA A 275 1.44 -5.81 -16.15
CA ALA A 275 0.49 -6.49 -17.04
C ALA A 275 -0.88 -5.83 -17.04
N TYR A 276 -1.39 -5.44 -15.87
CA TYR A 276 -2.67 -4.76 -15.76
C TYR A 276 -2.66 -3.35 -16.39
N LEU A 277 -1.58 -2.58 -16.23
CA LEU A 277 -1.39 -1.32 -16.97
C LEU A 277 -1.48 -1.52 -18.49
N SER A 278 -0.90 -2.61 -19.00
CA SER A 278 -0.97 -2.96 -20.43
C SER A 278 -2.39 -3.35 -20.86
N ILE A 279 -3.14 -4.08 -20.03
CA ILE A 279 -4.57 -4.38 -20.27
C ILE A 279 -5.39 -3.09 -20.33
N LEU A 280 -5.19 -2.16 -19.38
CA LEU A 280 -5.85 -0.86 -19.37
C LEU A 280 -5.55 -0.09 -20.65
N GLN A 281 -4.27 -0.01 -21.03
CA GLN A 281 -3.81 0.72 -22.21
C GLN A 281 -4.35 0.16 -23.52
N ASN A 282 -4.29 -1.15 -23.71
CA ASN A 282 -4.49 -1.79 -25.01
C ASN A 282 -5.92 -2.28 -25.20
N THR A 283 -6.56 -2.76 -24.12
CA THR A 283 -7.90 -3.36 -24.19
C THR A 283 -8.98 -2.38 -23.77
N TYR A 284 -8.87 -1.82 -22.56
CA TYR A 284 -9.97 -1.00 -22.02
C TYR A 284 -10.00 0.43 -22.56
N LEU A 285 -8.83 1.00 -22.86
CA LEU A 285 -8.67 2.40 -23.27
C LEU A 285 -7.96 2.54 -24.62
N GLY A 286 -7.82 1.43 -25.37
CA GLY A 286 -7.12 1.39 -26.66
C GLY A 286 -7.74 2.30 -27.73
N GLY A 287 -9.02 2.65 -27.60
CA GLY A 287 -9.70 3.58 -28.51
C GLY A 287 -9.30 5.06 -28.33
N ILE A 288 -8.66 5.42 -27.20
CA ILE A 288 -8.17 6.80 -26.99
C ILE A 288 -6.88 6.96 -27.80
N GLN A 289 -6.88 7.78 -28.84
CA GLN A 289 -5.79 7.85 -29.82
C GLN A 289 -4.57 8.60 -29.28
N ASN A 290 -4.78 9.75 -28.65
CA ASN A 290 -3.69 10.56 -28.08
C ASN A 290 -3.04 9.82 -26.91
N ALA A 291 -1.75 9.49 -27.02
CA ALA A 291 -1.02 8.73 -26.02
C ALA A 291 -0.99 9.40 -24.63
N THR A 292 -0.94 10.74 -24.58
CA THR A 292 -0.94 11.48 -23.31
C THR A 292 -2.31 11.45 -22.64
N SER A 293 -3.39 11.66 -23.40
CA SER A 293 -4.77 11.51 -22.90
C SER A 293 -5.03 10.09 -22.42
N ARG A 294 -4.60 9.09 -23.20
CA ARG A 294 -4.72 7.67 -22.85
C ARG A 294 -3.97 7.37 -21.55
N ARG A 295 -2.75 7.87 -21.38
CA ARG A 295 -1.97 7.72 -20.14
C ARG A 295 -2.70 8.29 -18.92
N TYR A 296 -3.31 9.48 -19.02
CA TYR A 296 -4.10 10.03 -17.91
C TYR A 296 -5.32 9.18 -17.56
N ALA A 297 -6.00 8.65 -18.58
CA ALA A 297 -7.09 7.71 -18.39
C ALA A 297 -6.61 6.40 -17.75
N VAL A 298 -5.48 5.84 -18.19
CA VAL A 298 -4.86 4.62 -17.63
C VAL A 298 -4.52 4.81 -16.16
N ILE A 299 -3.81 5.89 -15.81
CA ILE A 299 -3.47 6.21 -14.41
C ILE A 299 -4.73 6.27 -13.55
N THR A 300 -5.75 7.00 -14.01
CA THR A 300 -7.01 7.15 -13.25
C THR A 300 -7.75 5.82 -13.14
N SER A 301 -7.70 5.00 -14.19
CA SER A 301 -8.36 3.68 -14.23
C SER A 301 -7.66 2.63 -13.40
N TYR A 302 -6.36 2.76 -13.15
CA TYR A 302 -5.63 1.85 -12.26
C TYR A 302 -6.21 1.91 -10.84
N ASN A 303 -6.54 3.12 -10.36
CA ASN A 303 -7.17 3.33 -9.06
C ASN A 303 -8.71 3.20 -9.09
N GLY A 304 -9.37 3.83 -10.07
CA GLY A 304 -10.83 3.98 -10.10
C GLY A 304 -11.57 3.00 -11.02
N GLY A 305 -10.86 2.19 -11.81
CA GLY A 305 -11.41 1.31 -12.84
C GLY A 305 -11.77 2.03 -14.15
N ALA A 306 -11.56 1.37 -15.30
CA ALA A 306 -11.77 2.00 -16.62
C ALA A 306 -13.23 2.44 -16.88
N GLY A 307 -14.20 1.70 -16.34
CA GLY A 307 -15.61 2.04 -16.49
C GLY A 307 -15.98 3.36 -15.80
N SER A 308 -15.39 3.69 -14.65
CA SER A 308 -15.68 4.95 -13.96
C SER A 308 -15.08 6.14 -14.72
N VAL A 309 -13.88 5.96 -15.27
CA VAL A 309 -13.17 6.97 -16.08
C VAL A 309 -13.96 7.31 -17.34
N LEU A 310 -14.42 6.31 -18.10
CA LEU A 310 -15.23 6.56 -19.31
C LEU A 310 -16.56 7.26 -18.97
N ARG A 311 -17.21 6.88 -17.86
CA ARG A 311 -18.45 7.50 -17.39
C ARG A 311 -18.34 8.97 -17.01
N VAL A 312 -17.13 9.50 -16.80
CA VAL A 312 -16.91 10.95 -16.64
C VAL A 312 -17.29 11.72 -17.92
N PHE A 313 -17.12 11.09 -19.09
CA PHE A 313 -17.35 11.72 -20.39
C PHE A 313 -18.69 11.30 -21.01
N SER A 314 -19.09 10.03 -20.90
CA SER A 314 -20.40 9.53 -21.34
C SER A 314 -20.71 8.16 -20.72
N SER A 315 -22.00 7.85 -20.56
CA SER A 315 -22.44 6.50 -20.17
C SER A 315 -22.20 5.46 -21.27
N ASP A 316 -22.19 5.89 -22.54
CA ASP A 316 -21.79 5.06 -23.67
C ASP A 316 -20.26 5.09 -23.87
N LYS A 317 -19.65 3.90 -23.92
CA LYS A 317 -18.18 3.77 -23.98
C LYS A 317 -17.59 4.35 -25.25
N ASN A 318 -18.25 4.15 -26.39
CA ASN A 318 -17.75 4.62 -27.68
C ASN A 318 -17.85 6.15 -27.77
N GLN A 319 -18.95 6.72 -27.29
CA GLN A 319 -19.10 8.17 -27.19
C GLN A 319 -18.12 8.78 -26.20
N ALA A 320 -17.86 8.14 -25.05
CA ALA A 320 -16.84 8.61 -24.11
C ALA A 320 -15.46 8.69 -24.77
N VAL A 321 -15.06 7.64 -25.50
CA VAL A 321 -13.80 7.63 -26.27
C VAL A 321 -13.78 8.73 -27.33
N ASN A 322 -14.88 8.90 -28.07
CA ASN A 322 -14.99 9.96 -29.08
C ASN A 322 -14.84 11.36 -28.48
N ILE A 323 -15.47 11.61 -27.32
CA ILE A 323 -15.33 12.88 -26.60
C ILE A 323 -13.86 13.10 -26.21
N ILE A 324 -13.22 12.10 -25.59
CA ILE A 324 -11.81 12.20 -25.18
C ILE A 324 -10.90 12.47 -26.38
N ASN A 325 -11.14 11.83 -27.52
CA ASN A 325 -10.35 12.01 -28.75
C ASN A 325 -10.50 13.42 -29.36
N ASN A 326 -11.58 14.14 -29.05
CA ASN A 326 -11.80 15.51 -29.48
C ASN A 326 -11.33 16.56 -28.45
N MET A 327 -10.68 16.14 -27.37
CA MET A 327 -10.15 17.02 -26.32
C MET A 327 -8.64 17.11 -26.35
N ALA A 328 -8.09 18.28 -26.00
CA ALA A 328 -6.66 18.39 -25.75
C ALA A 328 -6.28 17.57 -24.48
N PRO A 329 -5.07 16.99 -24.39
CA PRO A 329 -4.66 16.20 -23.22
C PRO A 329 -4.73 16.98 -21.90
N GLY A 330 -4.50 18.30 -21.93
CA GLY A 330 -4.66 19.17 -20.77
C GLY A 330 -6.10 19.22 -20.26
N ASP A 331 -7.08 19.26 -21.16
CA ASP A 331 -8.51 19.26 -20.81
C ASP A 331 -8.96 17.90 -20.27
N VAL A 332 -8.41 16.81 -20.81
CA VAL A 332 -8.65 15.45 -20.29
C VAL A 332 -8.10 15.35 -18.86
N PHE A 333 -6.88 15.81 -18.62
CA PHE A 333 -6.29 15.87 -17.28
C PHE A 333 -7.14 16.69 -16.32
N GLN A 334 -7.52 17.91 -16.73
CA GLN A 334 -8.34 18.80 -15.91
C GLN A 334 -9.71 18.18 -15.61
N THR A 335 -10.34 17.55 -16.60
CA THR A 335 -11.64 16.88 -16.44
C THR A 335 -11.55 15.73 -15.45
N LEU A 336 -10.55 14.84 -15.59
CA LEU A 336 -10.38 13.72 -14.68
C LEU A 336 -10.01 14.16 -13.26
N THR A 337 -9.20 15.21 -13.11
CA THR A 337 -8.79 15.72 -11.79
C THR A 337 -9.85 16.57 -11.09
N THR A 338 -10.92 16.98 -11.78
CA THR A 338 -12.00 17.81 -11.19
C THR A 338 -13.37 17.13 -11.17
N LYS A 339 -13.71 16.35 -12.19
CA LYS A 339 -15.06 15.79 -12.39
C LYS A 339 -15.19 14.31 -12.10
N HIS A 340 -14.09 13.55 -11.99
CA HIS A 340 -14.18 12.14 -11.61
C HIS A 340 -14.87 12.00 -10.24
N PRO A 341 -15.84 11.09 -10.04
CA PRO A 341 -16.66 11.05 -8.82
C PRO A 341 -15.84 10.76 -7.56
N SER A 342 -14.87 9.84 -7.64
CA SER A 342 -13.97 9.53 -6.51
C SER A 342 -12.93 10.64 -6.32
N GLY A 343 -12.92 11.24 -5.13
CA GLY A 343 -11.90 12.22 -4.72
C GLY A 343 -10.50 11.61 -4.59
N GLU A 344 -10.43 10.32 -4.32
CA GLU A 344 -9.17 9.56 -4.30
C GLU A 344 -8.57 9.50 -5.69
N SER A 345 -9.33 9.06 -6.70
CA SER A 345 -8.82 8.95 -8.08
C SER A 345 -8.43 10.31 -8.67
N ARG A 346 -9.15 11.38 -8.30
CA ARG A 346 -8.76 12.76 -8.66
C ARG A 346 -7.36 13.11 -8.14
N ARG A 347 -7.08 12.83 -6.87
CA ARG A 347 -5.75 13.07 -6.25
C ARG A 347 -4.70 12.11 -6.80
N TYR A 348 -5.08 10.86 -7.06
CA TYR A 348 -4.21 9.82 -7.57
C TYR A 348 -3.58 10.22 -8.91
N LEU A 349 -4.39 10.70 -9.86
CA LEU A 349 -3.89 11.20 -11.16
C LEU A 349 -2.84 12.31 -11.00
N VAL A 350 -3.07 13.26 -10.07
CA VAL A 350 -2.12 14.34 -9.80
C VAL A 350 -0.81 13.80 -9.22
N LYS A 351 -0.89 12.89 -8.23
CA LYS A 351 0.28 12.28 -7.57
C LYS A 351 1.12 11.48 -8.56
N VAL A 352 0.52 10.55 -9.30
CA VAL A 352 1.23 9.69 -10.25
C VAL A 352 1.83 10.52 -11.39
N ASN A 353 1.09 11.48 -11.96
CA ASN A 353 1.64 12.32 -13.03
C ASN A 353 2.82 13.18 -12.54
N SER A 354 2.81 13.60 -11.27
CA SER A 354 3.93 14.34 -10.67
C SER A 354 5.13 13.43 -10.41
N ALA A 355 4.93 12.25 -9.85
CA ALA A 355 5.98 11.25 -9.62
C ALA A 355 6.59 10.74 -10.95
N GLN A 356 5.79 10.53 -11.99
CA GLN A 356 6.31 10.11 -13.29
C GLN A 356 7.27 11.13 -13.89
N LYS A 357 7.04 12.44 -13.66
CA LYS A 357 7.95 13.49 -14.14
C LYS A 357 9.32 13.43 -13.49
N SER A 358 9.45 13.00 -12.23
CA SER A 358 10.78 12.83 -11.61
C SER A 358 11.52 11.63 -12.19
N TYR A 359 10.82 10.56 -12.54
CA TYR A 359 11.44 9.36 -13.15
C TYR A 359 11.73 9.46 -14.65
N ARG A 360 11.19 10.46 -15.36
CA ARG A 360 11.51 10.70 -16.79
C ARG A 360 12.77 11.55 -17.02
N ARG A 361 13.29 12.18 -15.97
CA ARG A 361 14.45 13.10 -16.05
C ARG A 361 15.80 12.38 -15.89
N HIS A 362 15.75 11.07 -15.69
CA HIS A 362 16.86 10.14 -15.57
C HIS A 362 16.59 8.99 -16.54
#